data_AF-A0A9E3YUV7-F1
#
_entry.id   AF-A0A9E3YUV7-F1
#
_cell.length_a   1.000
_cell.length_b   1.000
_cell.length_c   1.000
_cell.angle_alpha   90.00
_cell.angle_beta   90.00
_cell.angle_gamma   90.00
#
_symmetry.space_group_name_H-M   'P 1'
#
loop_
_entity.id
_entity.type
_entity.pdbx_description
1 polymer ?
#
loop_
_entity_poly.entity_id
_entity_poly.type
_entity_poly.pdbx_seq_one_letter_code
_entity_poly.pdbx_strand_id
1 'polypeptide(L)'
;MNKQLLALYGLKWNPFSPELPTEALRLTPAVENFAWRIEHALVREGGFALISGDVGTGKSVALRLIAERLAPVPNLTVAALTHPSANLADFYRELGDLFAVELRPHNRWMGFKALRTRWIAHLESTRLRPVLLIDEAQQVAPLVLSELRLLASAHFDSRSLLSVV
;
A
#
# COMPACT_ATOMS: atom_id res chain seq x y z
N MET A 1 -8.95 2.26 -28.76
CA MET A 1 -8.27 1.93 -30.03
C MET A 1 -8.89 0.66 -30.60
N ASN A 2 -9.23 0.61 -31.89
CA ASN A 2 -9.88 -0.57 -32.47
C ASN A 2 -8.85 -1.69 -32.78
N LYS A 3 -9.33 -2.92 -33.02
CA LYS A 3 -8.46 -4.08 -33.30
C LYS A 3 -7.59 -3.90 -34.56
N GLN A 4 -8.08 -3.18 -35.56
CA GLN A 4 -7.34 -2.91 -36.80
C GLN A 4 -6.09 -2.05 -36.53
N LEU A 5 -6.22 -0.99 -35.72
CA LEU A 5 -5.10 -0.12 -35.34
C LEU A 5 -4.09 -0.86 -34.45
N LEU A 6 -4.55 -1.69 -33.51
CA LEU A 6 -3.66 -2.53 -32.70
C LEU A 6 -2.80 -3.45 -33.57
N ALA A 7 -3.41 -4.13 -34.54
CA ALA A 7 -2.71 -5.00 -35.47
C ALA A 7 -1.72 -4.24 -36.37
N LEU A 8 -2.11 -3.07 -36.88
CA LEU A 8 -1.27 -2.23 -37.73
C LEU A 8 0.06 -1.83 -37.05
N TYR A 9 0.02 -1.55 -35.74
CA TYR A 9 1.21 -1.16 -34.96
C TYR A 9 1.85 -2.32 -34.17
N GLY A 10 1.36 -3.56 -34.34
CA GLY A 10 1.90 -4.73 -33.63
C GLY A 10 1.69 -4.68 -32.10
N LEU A 11 0.65 -3.99 -31.64
CA LEU A 11 0.38 -3.77 -30.22
C LEU A 11 -0.58 -4.84 -29.68
N LYS A 12 -0.16 -5.58 -28.65
CA LYS A 12 -1.03 -6.56 -27.94
C LYS A 12 -2.12 -5.86 -27.12
N TRP A 13 -1.85 -4.67 -26.60
CA TRP A 13 -2.78 -3.89 -25.78
C TRP A 13 -2.87 -2.44 -26.24
N ASN A 14 -3.96 -1.77 -25.85
CA ASN A 14 -4.11 -0.33 -26.08
C ASN A 14 -3.18 0.46 -25.14
N PRO A 15 -2.11 1.11 -25.64
CA PRO A 15 -1.11 1.78 -24.81
C PRO A 15 -1.64 3.04 -24.11
N PHE A 16 -2.81 3.53 -24.52
CA PHE A 16 -3.49 4.68 -23.91
C PHE A 16 -4.57 4.27 -22.91
N SER A 17 -4.75 2.98 -22.67
CA SER A 17 -5.71 2.50 -21.68
C SER A 17 -5.16 2.66 -20.27
N PRO A 18 -5.90 3.26 -19.33
CA PRO A 18 -5.56 3.23 -17.90
C PRO A 18 -5.48 1.78 -17.36
N GLU A 19 -6.25 0.87 -17.95
CA GLU A 19 -6.34 -0.54 -17.57
C GLU A 19 -5.25 -1.41 -18.23
N LEU A 20 -4.16 -0.81 -18.71
CA LEU A 20 -3.04 -1.58 -19.26
C LEU A 20 -2.50 -2.55 -18.19
N PRO A 21 -2.37 -3.86 -18.46
CA PRO A 21 -1.87 -4.81 -17.46
C PRO A 21 -0.42 -4.50 -17.11
N THR A 22 0.02 -4.87 -15.91
CA THR A 22 1.37 -4.54 -15.44
C THR A 22 2.48 -5.20 -16.27
N GLU A 23 2.24 -6.38 -16.84
CA GLU A 23 3.16 -7.05 -17.78
C GLU A 23 3.42 -6.26 -19.07
N ALA A 24 2.52 -5.32 -19.39
CA ALA A 24 2.64 -4.46 -20.56
C ALA A 24 3.23 -3.07 -20.23
N LEU A 25 3.52 -2.80 -18.95
CA LEU A 25 4.13 -1.55 -18.53
C LEU A 25 5.61 -1.50 -18.93
N ARG A 26 6.04 -0.33 -19.39
CA ARG A 26 7.46 -0.04 -19.54
C ARG A 26 8.05 0.26 -18.16
N LEU A 27 8.82 -0.68 -17.62
CA LEU A 27 9.51 -0.50 -16.34
C LEU A 27 10.82 0.27 -16.55
N THR A 28 10.98 1.36 -15.81
CA THR A 28 12.23 2.13 -15.80
C THR A 28 13.18 1.57 -14.74
N PRO A 29 14.51 1.76 -14.86
CA PRO A 29 15.44 1.33 -13.83
C PRO A 29 15.12 1.91 -12.44
N ALA A 30 14.58 3.13 -12.38
CA ALA A 30 14.17 3.75 -11.13
C ALA A 30 12.98 3.02 -10.48
N VAL A 31 11.96 2.65 -11.26
CA VAL A 31 10.79 1.91 -10.77
C VAL A 31 11.19 0.49 -10.35
N GLU A 32 12.05 -0.18 -11.12
CA GLU A 32 12.56 -1.51 -10.76
C GLU A 32 13.36 -1.47 -9.46
N ASN A 33 14.30 -0.54 -9.32
CA ASN A 33 15.07 -0.39 -8.09
C ASN A 33 14.19 -0.07 -6.89
N PHE A 34 13.15 0.75 -7.07
CA PHE A 34 12.21 1.05 -6.01
C PHE A 34 11.41 -0.20 -5.61
N ALA A 35 10.78 -0.89 -6.57
CA ALA A 35 10.02 -2.12 -6.32
C ALA A 35 10.88 -3.18 -5.62
N TRP A 36 12.12 -3.38 -6.08
CA TRP A 36 13.07 -4.30 -5.46
C TRP A 36 13.31 -3.97 -3.97
N ARG A 37 13.49 -2.69 -3.62
CA ARG A 37 13.67 -2.25 -2.23
C ARG A 37 12.43 -2.50 -1.38
N ILE A 38 11.23 -2.32 -1.95
CA ILE A 38 9.98 -2.61 -1.24
C ILE A 38 9.90 -4.11 -0.92
N GLU A 39 10.07 -4.94 -1.93
CA GLU A 39 9.97 -6.41 -1.83
C GLU A 39 11.00 -7.02 -0.88
N HIS A 40 12.24 -6.51 -0.88
CA HIS A 40 13.35 -7.14 -0.17
C HIS A 40 13.71 -6.49 1.16
N ALA A 41 13.47 -5.19 1.33
CA ALA A 41 13.82 -4.47 2.55
C ALA A 41 12.58 -4.01 3.32
N LEU A 42 11.73 -3.17 2.73
CA LEU A 42 10.62 -2.51 3.45
C LEU A 42 9.64 -3.51 4.05
N VAL A 43 9.30 -4.56 3.31
CA VAL A 43 8.35 -5.58 3.77
C VAL A 43 8.90 -6.38 4.96
N ARG A 44 10.22 -6.54 5.07
CA ARG A 44 10.87 -7.32 6.14
C ARG A 44 11.18 -6.48 7.37
N GLU A 45 11.77 -5.32 7.13
CA GLU A 45 12.27 -4.40 8.15
C GLU A 45 11.18 -3.48 8.68
N GLY A 46 10.18 -3.19 7.83
CA GLY A 46 9.15 -2.21 8.12
C GLY A 46 9.51 -0.80 7.70
N GLY A 47 8.58 0.14 7.96
CA GLY A 47 8.82 1.57 7.80
C GLY A 47 7.98 2.20 6.69
N PHE A 48 8.48 3.33 6.19
CA PHE A 48 7.81 4.17 5.20
C PHE A 48 8.65 4.28 3.94
N ALA A 49 8.00 4.09 2.79
CA ALA A 49 8.52 4.48 1.49
C ALA A 49 7.67 5.62 0.91
N LEU A 50 8.25 6.40 0.01
CA LEU A 50 7.56 7.50 -0.66
C LEU A 50 7.92 7.49 -2.14
N ILE A 51 6.89 7.56 -2.98
CA ILE A 51 7.04 7.84 -4.41
C ILE A 51 6.73 9.31 -4.66
N SER A 52 7.74 10.09 -5.03
CA SER A 52 7.58 11.50 -5.39
C SER A 52 7.79 11.73 -6.88
N GLY A 53 7.07 12.69 -7.44
CA GLY A 53 7.21 13.10 -8.83
C GLY A 53 6.01 13.92 -9.28
N ASP A 54 6.16 14.62 -10.40
CA ASP A 54 5.10 15.47 -10.94
C ASP A 54 3.85 14.68 -11.36
N VAL A 55 2.75 15.38 -11.62
CA VAL A 55 1.53 14.78 -12.14
C VAL A 55 1.83 14.10 -13.49
N GLY A 56 1.30 12.88 -13.68
CA GLY A 56 1.52 12.12 -14.92
C GLY A 56 2.85 11.36 -15.02
N THR A 57 3.69 11.37 -13.99
CA THR A 57 4.98 10.65 -13.98
C THR A 57 4.87 9.14 -13.70
N GLY A 58 3.66 8.61 -13.51
CA GLY A 58 3.42 7.17 -13.32
C GLY A 58 3.47 6.69 -11.87
N LYS A 59 3.29 7.57 -10.87
CA LYS A 59 3.28 7.20 -9.44
C LYS A 59 2.24 6.13 -9.10
N SER A 60 0.97 6.35 -9.43
CA SER A 60 -0.11 5.38 -9.22
C SER A 60 0.12 4.07 -9.99
N VAL A 61 0.75 4.15 -11.16
CA VAL A 61 1.11 2.97 -11.96
C VAL A 61 2.21 2.15 -11.27
N ALA A 62 3.18 2.81 -10.63
CA ALA A 62 4.21 2.16 -9.82
C ALA A 62 3.60 1.53 -8.55
N LEU A 63 2.67 2.19 -7.86
CA LEU A 63 1.93 1.60 -6.73
C LEU A 63 1.14 0.35 -7.16
N ARG A 64 0.47 0.41 -8.32
CA ARG A 64 -0.24 -0.75 -8.88
C ARG A 64 0.70 -1.93 -9.17
N LEU A 65 1.87 -1.65 -9.76
CA LEU A 65 2.90 -2.67 -9.98
C LEU A 65 3.35 -3.31 -8.66
N ILE A 66 3.60 -2.49 -7.63
CA ILE A 66 4.02 -2.98 -6.30
C ILE A 66 2.93 -3.84 -5.68
N ALA A 67 1.66 -3.41 -5.75
CA ALA A 67 0.53 -4.20 -5.24
C ALA A 67 0.49 -5.59 -5.87
N GLU A 68 0.67 -5.67 -7.20
CA GLU A 68 0.65 -6.94 -7.93
C GLU A 68 1.86 -7.82 -7.62
N ARG A 69 3.05 -7.23 -7.47
CA ARG A 69 4.27 -7.98 -7.09
C ARG A 69 4.25 -8.48 -5.65
N LEU A 70 3.63 -7.74 -4.74
CA LEU A 70 3.51 -8.13 -3.33
C LEU A 70 2.38 -9.13 -3.08
N ALA A 71 1.32 -9.15 -3.90
CA ALA A 71 0.19 -10.07 -3.77
C ALA A 71 0.57 -11.57 -3.66
N PRO A 72 1.52 -12.11 -4.47
CA PRO A 72 1.93 -13.51 -4.35
C PRO A 72 2.95 -13.76 -3.23
N VAL A 73 3.44 -12.72 -2.53
CA VAL A 73 4.44 -12.89 -1.48
C VAL A 73 3.78 -13.50 -0.23
N PRO A 74 4.28 -14.65 0.27
CA PRO A 74 3.65 -15.31 1.41
C PRO A 74 3.78 -14.47 2.68
N ASN A 75 2.78 -14.61 3.55
CA ASN A 75 2.70 -13.92 4.84
C ASN A 75 2.62 -12.38 4.70
N LEU A 76 2.13 -11.86 3.58
CA LEU A 76 1.76 -10.45 3.46
C LEU A 76 0.26 -10.27 3.36
N THR A 77 -0.22 -9.17 3.92
CA THR A 77 -1.55 -8.63 3.63
C THR A 77 -1.37 -7.24 3.07
N VAL A 78 -1.58 -7.10 1.77
CA VAL A 78 -1.44 -5.82 1.06
C VAL A 78 -2.81 -5.20 0.92
N ALA A 79 -2.95 -3.96 1.36
CA ALA A 79 -4.18 -3.19 1.27
C ALA A 79 -3.88 -1.80 0.71
N ALA A 80 -4.79 -1.25 -0.09
CA ALA A 80 -4.68 0.12 -0.59
C ALA A 80 -5.73 0.99 0.11
N LEU A 81 -5.31 2.17 0.58
CA LEU A 81 -6.21 3.16 1.14
C LEU A 81 -7.07 3.74 0.01
N THR A 82 -8.39 3.64 0.16
CA THR A 82 -9.39 4.12 -0.80
C THR A 82 -9.80 5.57 -0.54
N HIS A 83 -9.73 6.04 0.71
CA HIS A 83 -10.11 7.41 1.07
C HIS A 83 -8.97 8.18 1.78
N PRO A 84 -7.95 8.67 1.03
CA PRO A 84 -6.81 9.39 1.61
C PRO A 84 -7.18 10.64 2.42
N SER A 85 -8.23 11.35 2.02
CA SER A 85 -8.75 12.55 2.70
C SER A 85 -9.66 12.26 3.90
N ALA A 86 -9.79 10.99 4.31
CA ALA A 86 -10.62 10.61 5.45
C ALA A 86 -10.16 11.31 6.73
N ASN A 87 -11.14 11.67 7.58
CA ASN A 87 -10.81 12.07 8.95
C ASN A 87 -10.29 10.86 9.75
N LEU A 88 -9.70 11.12 10.92
CA LEU A 88 -9.09 10.07 11.74
C LEU A 88 -10.05 8.92 12.11
N ALA A 89 -11.34 9.21 12.34
CA ALA A 89 -12.30 8.17 12.71
C ALA A 89 -12.67 7.27 11.53
N ASP A 90 -12.83 7.84 10.34
CA ASP A 90 -13.11 7.09 9.11
C ASP A 90 -11.87 6.30 8.67
N PHE A 91 -10.67 6.89 8.80
CA PHE A 91 -9.41 6.20 8.58
C PHE A 91 -9.28 4.92 9.41
N TYR A 92 -9.66 4.96 10.70
CA TYR A 92 -9.66 3.77 11.54
C TYR A 92 -10.64 2.70 11.04
N ARG A 93 -11.86 3.09 10.67
CA ARG A 93 -12.85 2.13 10.14
C ARG A 93 -12.33 1.46 8.88
N GLU A 94 -11.77 2.26 7.98
CA GLU A 94 -11.16 1.78 6.73
C GLU A 94 -10.01 0.82 7.00
N LEU A 95 -9.09 1.13 7.92
CA LEU A 95 -8.05 0.16 8.33
C LEU A 95 -8.62 -1.12 8.92
N GLY A 96 -9.69 -1.02 9.71
CA GLY A 96 -10.42 -2.18 10.23
C GLY A 96 -10.93 -3.07 9.11
N ASP A 97 -11.59 -2.48 8.11
CA ASP A 97 -12.13 -3.20 6.96
C ASP A 97 -11.00 -3.82 6.10
N LEU A 98 -9.97 -3.03 5.79
CA LEU A 98 -8.82 -3.45 4.96
C LEU A 98 -8.03 -4.61 5.56
N PHE A 99 -7.89 -4.65 6.89
CA PHE A 99 -7.12 -5.69 7.59
C PHE A 99 -7.98 -6.71 8.35
N ALA A 100 -9.29 -6.75 8.06
CA ALA A 100 -10.26 -7.65 8.66
C ALA A 100 -10.21 -7.66 10.21
N VAL A 101 -10.23 -6.46 10.79
CA VAL A 101 -10.25 -6.23 12.24
C VAL A 101 -11.57 -5.58 12.61
N GLU A 102 -12.39 -6.30 13.38
CA GLU A 102 -13.66 -5.75 13.88
C GLU A 102 -13.40 -4.60 14.85
N LEU A 103 -13.77 -3.39 14.43
CA LEU A 103 -13.66 -2.19 15.26
C LEU A 103 -15.02 -1.81 15.83
N ARG A 104 -15.06 -1.60 17.14
CA ARG A 104 -16.28 -1.07 17.78
C ARG A 104 -16.45 0.41 17.41
N PRO A 105 -17.65 0.83 16.98
CA PRO A 105 -17.92 2.24 16.71
C PRO A 105 -17.63 3.14 17.91
N HIS A 106 -17.23 4.38 17.65
CA HIS A 106 -17.12 5.49 18.62
C HIS A 106 -16.01 5.41 19.68
N ASN A 107 -15.05 4.49 19.59
CA ASN A 107 -13.89 4.49 20.50
C ASN A 107 -12.55 4.38 19.76
N ARG A 108 -11.93 5.54 19.51
CA ARG A 108 -10.63 5.67 18.80
C ARG A 108 -9.51 4.87 19.45
N TRP A 109 -9.40 4.94 20.78
CA TRP A 109 -8.38 4.20 21.54
C TRP A 109 -8.54 2.69 21.37
N MET A 110 -9.79 2.21 21.33
CA MET A 110 -10.07 0.80 21.06
C MET A 110 -9.70 0.40 19.64
N GLY A 111 -9.88 1.30 18.66
CA GLY A 111 -9.44 1.09 17.26
C GLY A 111 -7.93 0.86 17.16
N PHE A 112 -7.15 1.82 17.70
CA PHE A 112 -5.69 1.73 17.78
C PHE A 112 -5.22 0.42 18.44
N LYS A 113 -5.79 0.12 19.62
CA LYS A 113 -5.42 -1.07 20.39
C LYS A 113 -5.79 -2.36 19.65
N ALA A 114 -6.97 -2.43 19.03
CA ALA A 114 -7.44 -3.60 18.32
C ALA A 114 -6.55 -3.94 17.12
N LEU A 115 -6.25 -2.94 16.26
CA LEU A 115 -5.36 -3.11 15.11
C LEU A 115 -3.97 -3.61 15.54
N ARG A 116 -3.34 -2.94 16.51
CA ARG A 116 -2.01 -3.35 17.00
C ARG A 116 -2.01 -4.74 17.63
N THR A 117 -3.03 -5.05 18.44
CA THR A 117 -3.14 -6.38 19.06
C THR A 117 -3.25 -7.46 17.98
N ARG A 118 -4.06 -7.22 16.95
CA ARG A 118 -4.21 -8.14 15.83
C ARG A 118 -2.91 -8.32 15.04
N TRP A 119 -2.23 -7.24 14.67
CA TRP A 119 -0.99 -7.30 13.90
C TRP A 119 0.16 -7.92 14.68
N ILE A 120 0.28 -7.64 15.99
CA ILE A 120 1.24 -8.32 16.86
C ILE A 120 0.96 -9.83 16.88
N ALA A 121 -0.29 -10.23 17.11
CA ALA A 121 -0.66 -11.64 17.12
C ALA A 121 -0.37 -12.34 15.77
N HIS A 122 -0.65 -11.68 14.65
CA HIS A 122 -0.34 -12.18 13.31
C HIS A 122 1.16 -12.34 13.07
N LEU A 123 1.94 -11.35 13.46
CA LEU A 123 3.39 -11.37 13.35
C LEU A 123 4.02 -12.49 14.20
N GLU A 124 3.48 -12.79 15.38
CA GLU A 124 3.98 -13.85 16.28
C GLU A 124 3.57 -15.25 15.82
N SER A 125 2.32 -15.42 15.42
CA SER A 125 1.75 -16.74 15.11
C SER A 125 2.05 -17.20 13.68
N THR A 126 1.97 -16.30 12.71
CA THR A 126 2.01 -16.63 11.27
C THR A 126 3.10 -15.88 10.51
N ARG A 127 3.84 -14.98 11.20
CA ARG A 127 4.77 -14.04 10.58
C ARG A 127 4.09 -13.14 9.53
N LEU A 128 2.77 -13.01 9.59
CA LEU A 128 2.00 -12.20 8.66
C LEU A 128 2.25 -10.71 8.93
N ARG A 129 2.54 -9.97 7.86
CA ARG A 129 2.89 -8.55 7.89
C ARG A 129 1.93 -7.74 7.02
N PRO A 130 1.27 -6.70 7.57
CA PRO A 130 0.44 -5.82 6.79
C PRO A 130 1.29 -4.79 6.02
N VAL A 131 0.87 -4.49 4.79
CA VAL A 131 1.40 -3.43 3.94
C VAL A 131 0.24 -2.55 3.53
N LEU A 132 0.35 -1.24 3.79
CA LEU A 132 -0.62 -0.24 3.39
C LEU A 132 -0.04 0.60 2.24
N LEU A 133 -0.73 0.61 1.10
CA LEU A 133 -0.42 1.46 -0.04
C LEU A 133 -1.31 2.70 0.02
N ILE A 134 -0.73 3.88 -0.12
CA ILE A 134 -1.47 5.15 -0.08
C ILE A 134 -1.21 5.90 -1.38
N ASP A 135 -2.20 5.92 -2.28
CA ASP A 135 -2.17 6.85 -3.41
C ASP A 135 -2.63 8.25 -2.97
N GLU A 136 -2.19 9.28 -3.70
CA GLU A 136 -2.51 10.68 -3.39
C GLU A 136 -2.18 11.07 -1.92
N ALA A 137 -1.05 10.58 -1.40
CA ALA A 137 -0.64 10.74 0.00
C ALA A 137 -0.61 12.20 0.51
N GLN A 138 -0.46 13.18 -0.38
CA GLN A 138 -0.56 14.60 -0.04
C GLN A 138 -1.96 15.04 0.44
N GLN A 139 -3.00 14.24 0.19
CA GLN A 139 -4.36 14.46 0.69
C GLN A 139 -4.56 13.95 2.12
N VAL A 140 -3.61 13.17 2.65
CA VAL A 140 -3.71 12.60 3.99
C VAL A 140 -3.48 13.68 5.04
N ALA A 141 -4.43 13.81 5.97
CA ALA A 141 -4.33 14.77 7.05
C ALA A 141 -3.07 14.51 7.92
N PRO A 142 -2.35 15.56 8.36
CA PRO A 142 -1.16 15.39 9.22
C PRO A 142 -1.40 14.58 10.50
N LEU A 143 -2.61 14.65 11.04
CA LEU A 143 -3.03 13.85 12.19
C LEU A 143 -3.08 12.35 11.87
N VAL A 144 -3.52 11.97 10.67
CA VAL A 144 -3.55 10.57 10.20
C VAL A 144 -2.12 10.07 9.96
N LEU A 145 -1.23 10.89 9.38
CA LEU A 145 0.19 10.54 9.23
C LEU A 145 0.88 10.31 10.59
N SER A 146 0.55 11.15 11.58
CA SER A 146 1.05 10.98 12.95
C SER A 146 0.56 9.67 13.56
N GLU A 147 -0.70 9.31 13.32
CA GLU A 147 -1.28 8.06 13.80
C GLU A 147 -0.70 6.83 13.09
N LEU A 148 -0.51 6.89 11.77
CA LEU A 148 0.18 5.86 10.99
C LEU A 148 1.56 5.56 11.57
N ARG A 149 2.33 6.59 11.93
CA ARG A 149 3.64 6.42 12.58
C ARG A 149 3.53 5.64 13.89
N LEU A 150 2.53 5.95 14.73
CA LEU A 150 2.31 5.27 16.01
C LEU A 150 1.80 3.82 15.84
N LEU A 151 1.02 3.57 14.79
CA LEU A 151 0.51 2.24 14.44
C LEU A 151 1.61 1.34 13.86
N ALA A 152 2.56 1.91 13.11
CA ALA A 152 3.57 1.18 12.37
C ALA A 152 4.68 0.57 13.23
N SER A 153 4.88 1.05 14.46
CA SER A 153 5.96 0.57 15.32
C SER A 153 5.48 0.11 16.71
N ALA A 154 6.25 -0.80 17.31
CA ALA A 154 6.08 -1.31 18.66
C ALA A 154 7.44 -1.54 19.32
N HIS A 155 7.44 -1.76 20.64
CA HIS A 155 8.64 -1.98 21.45
C HIS A 155 9.73 -0.92 21.21
N PHE A 156 9.38 0.36 21.35
CA PHE A 156 10.30 1.49 21.12
C PHE A 156 11.01 1.40 19.77
N ASP A 157 10.22 1.30 18.70
CA ASP A 157 10.67 1.23 17.30
C ASP A 157 11.50 -0.01 16.90
N SER A 158 11.75 -0.95 17.81
CA SER A 158 12.47 -2.19 17.50
C SER A 158 11.63 -3.22 16.74
N ARG A 159 10.31 -3.03 16.67
CA ARG A 159 9.39 -3.96 16.00
C ARG A 159 8.44 -3.23 15.08
N SER A 160 8.55 -3.48 13.77
CA SER A 160 7.58 -2.99 12.80
C SER A 160 6.32 -3.86 12.78
N LEU A 161 5.17 -3.19 12.81
CA LEU A 161 3.85 -3.78 12.71
C LEU A 161 3.15 -3.48 11.39
N LEU A 162 3.53 -2.40 10.69
CA LEU A 162 2.96 -1.98 9.41
C LEU A 162 4.07 -1.40 8.53
N SER A 163 4.10 -1.79 7.26
CA SER A 163 4.87 -1.11 6.22
C SER A 163 3.93 -0.20 5.42
N VAL A 164 4.36 1.03 5.13
CA VAL A 164 3.56 2.01 4.37
C VAL A 164 4.33 2.42 3.12
N VAL A 165 3.65 2.43 1.97
CA VAL A 165 4.20 2.84 0.67
C VAL A 165 3.36 3.94 0.06
#